data_AF-A0A8H6WV23-F1
#
_entry.id   AF-A0A8H6WV23-F1
#
_cell.length_a   1.000
_cell.length_b   1.000
_cell.length_c   1.000
_cell.angle_alpha   90.00
_cell.angle_beta   90.00
_cell.angle_gamma   90.00
#
_symmetry.space_group_name_H-M   'P 1'
#
loop_
_entity.id
_entity.type
_entity.pdbx_description
1 polymer ?
#
loop_
_entity_poly.entity_id
_entity_poly.type
_entity_poly.pdbx_seq_one_letter_code
_entity_poly.pdbx_strand_id
1 'polypeptide(L)'
;MSRSPRSPLSLARPRRNMWQPIVAGFRPLFVSPSPGFFLGHDGNPFQGHMEILLDGDRSMVDAGAAIDLRFCRNTQVSDCAENTALDAERNLDWSTLSKALSRIEWRPGWATVAKMQTLPDGVIDVEYELHRHHFVGKELPANVSMETLPASSLWLTHVHDEVPDVLIACLDTDFDTFKVFKRCNKHHYFVDEVEFFASLTSTEGATDHLIFPTHAVVDESACLRGVLLDYHSAGSLLHLYASYRMTPCWIDLPAFGGAPPPLTEELLVSWDVKALWAADIAAALAWLHSHDIFWGDLSLQNVLLCDDGRMRLIDFFPNPSKYSPYFAAPEMTKENQFASSTPARDVFALGMTLWALAEEVTLWKRDEGPPYVRPALPWRETPQWFVELAHGCIAAEPETRPSAQSVYETLISHAALSE
;
A
#
# COMPACT_ATOMS: atom_id res chain seq x y z
N MET A 1 38.90 -37.52 -10.77
CA MET A 1 39.06 -36.24 -11.51
C MET A 1 38.44 -36.47 -12.88
N SER A 2 37.38 -35.82 -13.35
CA SER A 2 36.77 -34.52 -13.06
C SER A 2 35.26 -34.67 -12.82
N ARG A 3 34.70 -33.86 -11.91
CA ARG A 3 33.25 -33.63 -11.83
C ARG A 3 32.92 -32.51 -12.82
N SER A 4 31.97 -32.75 -13.72
CA SER A 4 31.39 -31.70 -14.55
C SER A 4 30.65 -30.68 -13.67
N PRO A 5 30.69 -29.37 -13.98
CA PRO A 5 29.90 -28.39 -13.27
C PRO A 5 28.42 -28.63 -13.58
N ARG A 6 27.60 -28.81 -12.54
CA ARG A 6 26.14 -28.88 -12.65
C ARG A 6 25.62 -27.48 -12.95
N SER A 7 24.83 -27.34 -14.01
CA SER A 7 24.03 -26.14 -14.29
C SER A 7 22.94 -25.97 -13.24
N PRO A 8 22.59 -24.73 -12.83
CA PRO A 8 21.43 -24.50 -11.98
C PRO A 8 20.15 -24.89 -12.73
N LEU A 9 19.38 -25.79 -12.14
CA LEU A 9 18.07 -26.21 -12.64
C LEU A 9 17.10 -25.03 -12.54
N SER A 10 16.63 -24.52 -13.68
CA SER A 10 15.50 -23.60 -13.72
C SER A 10 14.21 -24.41 -13.78
N LEU A 11 13.59 -24.67 -12.63
CA LEU A 11 12.18 -25.03 -12.59
C LEU A 11 11.41 -23.92 -13.32
N ALA A 12 10.73 -24.27 -14.41
CA ALA A 12 10.07 -23.30 -15.27
C ALA A 12 8.92 -22.62 -14.51
N ARG A 13 9.18 -21.40 -14.03
CA ARG A 13 8.18 -20.57 -13.35
C ARG A 13 7.10 -20.12 -14.35
N PRO A 14 5.84 -20.01 -13.91
CA PRO A 14 4.73 -19.59 -14.78
C PRO A 14 5.00 -18.21 -15.40
N ARG A 15 4.84 -18.10 -16.73
CA ARG A 15 5.11 -16.88 -17.51
C ARG A 15 3.92 -15.90 -17.49
N ARG A 16 4.24 -14.62 -17.73
CA ARG A 16 3.36 -13.42 -17.84
C ARG A 16 2.00 -13.64 -18.51
N ASN A 17 1.90 -14.56 -19.47
CA ASN A 17 0.70 -14.82 -20.27
C ASN A 17 -0.40 -15.63 -19.57
N MET A 18 -0.19 -16.11 -18.34
CA MET A 18 -1.23 -16.79 -17.55
C MET A 18 -1.99 -15.86 -16.58
N TRP A 19 -1.50 -14.63 -16.38
CA TRP A 19 -2.04 -13.68 -15.43
C TRP A 19 -2.62 -12.50 -16.21
N GLN A 20 -3.94 -12.45 -16.36
CA GLN A 20 -4.57 -11.37 -17.13
C GLN A 20 -4.30 -10.01 -16.48
N PRO A 21 -4.21 -8.92 -17.26
CA PRO A 21 -4.07 -7.56 -16.74
C PRO A 21 -5.41 -7.10 -16.21
N ILE A 22 -5.87 -7.73 -15.13
CA ILE A 22 -6.94 -7.14 -14.35
C ILE A 22 -6.24 -6.08 -13.52
N VAL A 23 -6.47 -4.80 -13.83
CA VAL A 23 -6.06 -3.69 -12.98
C VAL A 23 -6.93 -3.65 -11.70
N ALA A 24 -7.26 -4.82 -11.14
CA ALA A 24 -8.21 -4.89 -10.05
C ALA A 24 -7.54 -4.38 -8.76
N GLY A 25 -8.37 -3.78 -7.91
CA GLY A 25 -7.90 -2.88 -6.85
C GLY A 25 -7.50 -1.49 -7.37
N PHE A 26 -7.59 -1.22 -8.67
CA PHE A 26 -7.51 0.13 -9.21
C PHE A 26 -8.74 0.45 -10.06
N ARG A 27 -9.19 1.70 -9.97
CA ARG A 27 -10.22 2.26 -10.85
C ARG A 27 -9.63 3.28 -11.81
N PRO A 28 -10.15 3.37 -13.05
CA PRO A 28 -9.74 4.41 -13.98
C PRO A 28 -9.95 5.81 -13.38
N LEU A 29 -9.02 6.71 -13.63
CA LEU A 29 -9.22 8.13 -13.33
C LEU A 29 -10.26 8.67 -14.31
N PHE A 30 -11.45 8.96 -13.80
CA PHE A 30 -12.48 9.63 -14.60
C PHE A 30 -12.06 11.07 -14.89
N VAL A 31 -11.74 11.35 -16.15
CA VAL A 31 -11.56 12.70 -16.68
C VAL A 31 -12.95 13.28 -16.92
N SER A 32 -13.54 13.88 -15.87
CA SER A 32 -14.72 14.72 -16.06
C SER A 32 -14.26 16.06 -16.64
N PRO A 33 -14.82 16.54 -17.77
CA PRO A 33 -14.55 17.88 -18.29
C PRO A 33 -15.13 18.99 -17.39
N SER A 34 -15.97 18.62 -16.42
CA SER A 34 -16.49 19.52 -15.38
C SER A 34 -15.60 19.45 -14.13
N PRO A 35 -15.43 20.55 -13.36
CA PRO A 35 -14.72 20.52 -12.10
C PRO A 35 -15.34 19.42 -11.23
N GLY A 36 -14.53 18.49 -10.74
CA GLY A 36 -15.06 17.45 -9.86
C GLY A 36 -15.20 18.02 -8.46
N PHE A 37 -16.37 17.81 -7.86
CA PHE A 37 -16.72 18.32 -6.54
C PHE A 37 -16.92 17.14 -5.60
N PHE A 38 -16.13 17.06 -4.55
CA PHE A 38 -16.29 16.06 -3.50
C PHE A 38 -16.64 16.76 -2.19
N LEU A 39 -17.80 16.45 -1.64
CA LEU A 39 -18.17 16.88 -0.30
C LEU A 39 -17.60 15.90 0.72
N GLY A 40 -16.71 16.38 1.59
CA GLY A 40 -16.26 15.64 2.77
C GLY A 40 -16.70 16.32 4.05
N HIS A 41 -16.82 15.55 5.14
CA HIS A 41 -17.27 16.05 6.45
C HIS A 41 -16.19 15.95 7.54
N ASP A 42 -15.00 15.41 7.25
CA ASP A 42 -13.91 15.19 8.22
C ASP A 42 -14.36 14.55 9.56
N GLY A 43 -15.41 13.72 9.52
CA GLY A 43 -16.01 13.09 10.71
C GLY A 43 -16.83 14.04 11.61
N ASN A 44 -17.07 15.28 11.18
CA ASN A 44 -17.85 16.29 11.89
C ASN A 44 -19.06 16.73 11.03
N PRO A 45 -20.30 16.40 11.42
CA PRO A 45 -21.51 16.74 10.63
C PRO A 45 -21.78 18.26 10.57
N PHE A 46 -21.05 19.06 11.34
CA PHE A 46 -21.15 20.52 11.31
C PHE A 46 -20.12 21.17 10.38
N GLN A 47 -19.34 20.39 9.65
CA GLN A 47 -18.31 20.87 8.74
C GLN A 47 -18.43 20.18 7.39
N GLY A 48 -18.17 20.95 6.34
CA GLY A 48 -18.16 20.50 4.97
C GLY A 48 -16.92 21.05 4.28
N HIS A 49 -16.36 20.29 3.36
CA HIS A 49 -15.36 20.80 2.44
C HIS A 49 -15.64 20.32 1.03
N MET A 50 -15.26 21.15 0.05
CA MET A 50 -15.34 20.84 -1.37
C MET A 50 -13.95 20.95 -1.98
N GLU A 51 -13.42 19.84 -2.48
CA GLU A 51 -12.22 19.84 -3.32
C GLU A 51 -12.60 20.19 -4.77
N ILE A 52 -11.92 21.19 -5.33
CA ILE A 52 -12.21 21.77 -6.65
C ILE A 52 -10.90 21.83 -7.43
N LEU A 53 -10.92 21.38 -8.68
CA LEU A 53 -9.78 21.52 -9.60
C LEU A 53 -10.17 22.48 -10.73
N LEU A 54 -9.47 23.61 -10.83
CA LEU A 54 -9.66 24.62 -11.88
C LEU A 54 -8.60 24.45 -12.96
N ASP A 55 -9.05 24.36 -14.22
CA ASP A 55 -8.19 24.27 -15.42
C ASP A 55 -7.09 23.19 -15.32
N GLY A 56 -7.42 22.09 -14.64
CA GLY A 56 -6.50 21.00 -14.35
C GLY A 56 -6.94 19.70 -14.98
N ASP A 57 -5.99 19.00 -15.60
CA ASP A 57 -6.17 17.64 -16.07
C ASP A 57 -5.89 16.66 -14.93
N ARG A 58 -6.90 15.90 -14.51
CA ARG A 58 -6.76 14.90 -13.43
C ARG A 58 -5.83 13.75 -13.79
N SER A 59 -5.51 13.56 -15.07
CA SER A 59 -4.51 12.61 -15.54
C SER A 59 -3.08 13.13 -15.43
N MET A 60 -2.87 14.37 -14.98
CA MET A 60 -1.55 14.97 -14.87
C MET A 60 -1.26 15.37 -13.42
N VAL A 61 -0.04 15.14 -12.95
CA VAL A 61 0.37 15.55 -11.60
C VAL A 61 0.42 17.08 -11.52
N ASP A 62 -0.17 17.65 -10.47
CA ASP A 62 -0.23 19.10 -10.20
C ASP A 62 -0.84 19.96 -11.32
N ALA A 63 -1.62 19.38 -12.24
CA ALA A 63 -2.24 20.18 -13.29
C ALA A 63 -3.38 21.04 -12.76
N GLY A 64 -3.43 22.30 -13.19
CA GLY A 64 -4.45 23.28 -12.77
C GLY A 64 -4.28 23.76 -11.33
N ALA A 65 -5.27 24.46 -10.80
CA ALA A 65 -5.29 24.94 -9.43
C ALA A 65 -6.22 24.10 -8.57
N ALA A 66 -5.71 23.58 -7.45
CA ALA A 66 -6.50 22.87 -6.46
C ALA A 66 -7.04 23.86 -5.42
N ILE A 67 -8.34 23.77 -5.11
CA ILE A 67 -8.98 24.58 -4.09
C ILE A 67 -9.74 23.65 -3.14
N ASP A 68 -9.38 23.67 -1.86
CA ASP A 68 -10.12 23.04 -0.77
C ASP A 68 -10.97 24.11 -0.09
N LEU A 69 -12.24 24.18 -0.47
CA LEU A 69 -13.20 25.15 0.03
C LEU A 69 -13.98 24.58 1.22
N ARG A 70 -13.68 25.08 2.42
CA ARG A 70 -14.22 24.63 3.69
C ARG A 70 -15.31 25.56 4.19
N PHE A 71 -16.34 24.98 4.81
CA PHE A 71 -17.43 25.71 5.45
C PHE A 71 -17.92 24.95 6.68
N CYS A 72 -18.50 25.70 7.61
CA CYS A 72 -19.05 25.17 8.85
C CYS A 72 -20.51 25.58 8.98
N ARG A 73 -21.25 24.89 9.83
CA ARG A 73 -22.61 25.27 10.18
C ARG A 73 -22.65 26.70 10.72
N ASN A 74 -23.41 27.55 10.04
CA ASN A 74 -23.53 28.96 10.33
C ASN A 74 -24.66 29.21 11.34
N THR A 75 -24.30 29.75 12.50
CA THR A 75 -25.25 30.05 13.58
C THR A 75 -25.84 31.46 13.49
N GLN A 76 -25.26 32.33 12.67
CA GLN A 76 -25.72 33.71 12.49
C GLN A 76 -26.77 33.82 11.38
N VAL A 77 -26.69 32.96 10.37
CA VAL A 77 -27.62 32.91 9.24
C VAL A 77 -28.14 31.48 9.10
N SER A 78 -29.38 31.24 9.51
CA SER A 78 -29.96 29.88 9.47
C SER A 78 -30.24 29.41 8.05
N ASP A 79 -30.71 30.31 7.18
CA ASP A 79 -31.08 30.05 5.78
C ASP A 79 -29.93 30.46 4.84
N CYS A 80 -28.83 29.69 4.92
CA CYS A 80 -27.66 29.89 4.07
C CYS A 80 -27.31 28.61 3.30
N ALA A 81 -26.54 28.78 2.23
CA ALA A 81 -26.17 27.70 1.33
C ALA A 81 -25.29 26.64 2.00
N GLU A 82 -24.38 27.03 2.90
CA GLU A 82 -23.55 26.09 3.65
C GLU A 82 -24.38 25.21 4.59
N ASN A 83 -25.38 25.75 5.29
CA ASN A 83 -26.28 24.97 6.13
C ASN A 83 -27.13 24.01 5.28
N THR A 84 -27.65 24.50 4.16
CA THR A 84 -28.45 23.69 3.23
C THR A 84 -27.65 22.53 2.66
N ALA A 85 -26.39 22.76 2.28
CA ALA A 85 -25.47 21.74 1.79
C ALA A 85 -25.19 20.67 2.85
N LEU A 86 -24.93 21.07 4.10
CA LEU A 86 -24.70 20.16 5.22
C LEU A 86 -25.95 19.33 5.54
N ASP A 87 -27.13 19.97 5.65
CA ASP A 87 -28.39 19.29 5.98
C ASP A 87 -28.83 18.30 4.89
N ALA A 88 -28.52 18.58 3.63
CA ALA A 88 -28.85 17.73 2.50
C ALA A 88 -27.76 16.71 2.15
N GLU A 89 -26.61 16.74 2.83
CA GLU A 89 -25.40 15.97 2.50
C GLU A 89 -25.02 16.11 1.01
N ARG A 90 -25.03 17.36 0.50
CA ARG A 90 -24.77 17.68 -0.92
C ARG A 90 -23.80 18.84 -1.08
N ASN A 91 -23.18 18.92 -2.26
CA ASN A 91 -22.34 20.03 -2.66
C ASN A 91 -23.11 21.37 -2.59
N LEU A 92 -22.37 22.47 -2.39
CA LEU A 92 -22.91 23.83 -2.53
C LEU A 92 -23.52 24.02 -3.92
N ASP A 93 -24.58 24.83 -3.99
CA ASP A 93 -25.15 25.21 -5.28
C ASP A 93 -24.14 26.01 -6.11
N TRP A 94 -24.26 25.92 -7.43
CA TRP A 94 -23.33 26.56 -8.36
C TRP A 94 -23.24 28.09 -8.19
N SER A 95 -24.34 28.75 -7.82
CA SER A 95 -24.36 30.21 -7.64
C SER A 95 -23.52 30.62 -6.43
N THR A 96 -23.68 29.93 -5.31
CA THR A 96 -22.88 30.13 -4.09
C THR A 96 -21.40 29.81 -4.37
N LEU A 97 -21.14 28.67 -5.00
CA LEU A 97 -19.79 28.24 -5.32
C LEU A 97 -19.06 29.24 -6.24
N SER A 98 -19.73 29.70 -7.31
CA SER A 98 -19.17 30.68 -8.24
C SER A 98 -18.84 32.01 -7.55
N LYS A 99 -19.68 32.47 -6.63
CA LYS A 99 -19.41 33.67 -5.82
C LYS A 99 -18.20 33.48 -4.91
N ALA A 100 -18.08 32.33 -4.24
CA ALA A 100 -16.92 32.03 -3.40
C ALA A 100 -15.63 31.98 -4.23
N LEU A 101 -15.63 31.24 -5.34
CA LEU A 101 -14.49 31.11 -6.24
C LEU A 101 -14.06 32.45 -6.86
N SER A 102 -15.00 33.36 -7.15
CA SER A 102 -14.68 34.69 -7.67
C SER A 102 -13.86 35.57 -6.70
N ARG A 103 -13.81 35.19 -5.41
CA ARG A 103 -13.06 35.89 -4.36
C ARG A 103 -11.71 35.24 -4.04
N ILE A 104 -11.43 34.09 -4.64
CA ILE A 104 -10.22 33.31 -4.40
C ILE A 104 -9.23 33.58 -5.53
N GLU A 105 -8.03 34.04 -5.20
CA GLU A 105 -6.92 34.01 -6.15
C GLU A 105 -6.52 32.56 -6.39
N TRP A 106 -6.32 32.16 -7.65
CA TRP A 106 -5.84 30.83 -7.99
C TRP A 106 -4.74 30.90 -9.04
N ARG A 107 -3.84 29.91 -8.99
CA ARG A 107 -2.68 29.80 -9.89
C ARG A 107 -2.50 28.35 -10.29
N PRO A 108 -2.26 28.02 -11.57
CA PRO A 108 -1.93 26.67 -11.99
C PRO A 108 -0.74 26.12 -11.19
N GLY A 109 -0.84 24.87 -10.77
CA GLY A 109 0.11 24.19 -9.89
C GLY A 109 -0.06 24.49 -8.40
N TRP A 110 -0.89 25.44 -7.98
CA TRP A 110 -1.00 25.83 -6.55
C TRP A 110 -2.23 25.22 -5.87
N ALA A 111 -2.13 24.99 -4.55
CA ALA A 111 -3.28 24.69 -3.71
C ALA A 111 -3.74 25.94 -2.97
N THR A 112 -5.05 26.07 -2.80
CA THR A 112 -5.66 27.09 -1.94
C THR A 112 -6.55 26.42 -0.92
N VAL A 113 -6.33 26.68 0.37
CA VAL A 113 -7.29 26.31 1.41
C VAL A 113 -8.11 27.56 1.71
N ALA A 114 -9.40 27.51 1.38
CA ALA A 114 -10.32 28.61 1.57
C ALA A 114 -11.38 28.24 2.62
N LYS A 115 -11.75 29.19 3.47
CA LYS A 115 -12.86 29.09 4.40
C LYS A 115 -13.92 30.09 3.97
N MET A 116 -15.15 29.62 3.80
CA MET A 116 -16.26 30.48 3.45
C MET A 116 -17.32 30.54 4.55
N GLN A 117 -17.98 31.69 4.63
CA GLN A 117 -19.12 31.90 5.50
C GLN A 117 -20.08 32.91 4.89
N THR A 118 -21.39 32.66 4.97
CA THR A 118 -22.42 33.63 4.61
C THR A 118 -22.62 34.63 5.76
N LEU A 119 -22.43 35.92 5.50
CA LEU A 119 -22.65 36.99 6.45
C LEU A 119 -24.15 37.35 6.57
N PRO A 120 -24.59 38.02 7.66
CA PRO A 120 -25.99 38.40 7.86
C PRO A 120 -26.62 39.27 6.77
N ASP A 121 -25.81 40.00 6.00
CA ASP A 121 -26.23 40.79 4.85
C ASP A 121 -26.32 39.97 3.54
N GLY A 122 -26.08 38.66 3.60
CA GLY A 122 -26.08 37.74 2.47
C GLY A 122 -24.80 37.74 1.63
N VAL A 123 -23.77 38.49 2.05
CA VAL A 123 -22.46 38.48 1.40
C VAL A 123 -21.72 37.20 1.80
N ILE A 124 -21.10 36.54 0.81
CA ILE A 124 -20.21 35.40 1.08
C ILE A 124 -18.82 35.96 1.38
N ASP A 125 -18.39 35.79 2.62
CA ASP A 125 -17.02 36.05 3.02
C ASP A 125 -16.14 34.83 2.75
N VAL A 126 -14.91 35.08 2.32
CA VAL A 126 -13.94 34.03 2.01
C VAL A 126 -12.57 34.46 2.50
N GLU A 127 -12.04 33.73 3.46
CA GLU A 127 -10.65 33.82 3.88
C GLU A 127 -9.88 32.66 3.24
N TYR A 128 -8.69 32.90 2.71
CA TYR A 128 -7.92 31.84 2.07
C TYR A 128 -6.42 31.97 2.29
N GLU A 129 -5.74 30.83 2.18
CA GLU A 129 -4.28 30.74 2.17
C GLU A 129 -3.84 30.04 0.88
N LEU A 130 -2.95 30.69 0.11
CA LEU A 130 -2.31 30.09 -1.06
C LEU A 130 -1.06 29.35 -0.61
N HIS A 131 -1.00 28.08 -0.97
CA HIS A 131 0.18 27.26 -0.83
C HIS A 131 0.82 27.12 -2.20
N ARG A 132 2.13 27.41 -2.24
CA ARG A 132 2.94 27.09 -3.42
C ARG A 132 2.92 25.57 -3.54
N HIS A 133 2.35 25.09 -4.64
CA HIS A 133 2.11 23.68 -4.95
C HIS A 133 0.84 23.06 -4.35
N HIS A 134 0.26 22.06 -5.02
CA HIS A 134 -0.88 21.28 -4.49
C HIS A 134 -0.57 20.65 -3.12
N PHE A 135 0.73 20.45 -2.86
CA PHE A 135 1.27 19.87 -1.67
C PHE A 135 2.56 20.61 -1.30
N VAL A 136 2.74 21.00 -0.03
CA VAL A 136 4.01 21.56 0.45
C VAL A 136 5.02 20.43 0.56
N GLY A 137 5.57 20.02 -0.59
CA GLY A 137 6.61 19.00 -0.68
C GLY A 137 7.90 19.52 -0.07
N LYS A 138 8.61 18.67 0.67
CA LYS A 138 10.00 18.93 1.03
C LYS A 138 10.87 18.79 -0.22
N GLU A 139 11.94 19.57 -0.32
CA GLU A 139 12.96 19.36 -1.33
C GLU A 139 13.55 17.95 -1.19
N LEU A 140 13.88 17.32 -2.32
CA LEU A 140 14.61 16.06 -2.29
C LEU A 140 15.99 16.32 -1.68
N PRO A 141 16.38 15.63 -0.59
CA PRO A 141 17.67 15.87 0.05
C PRO A 141 18.82 15.61 -0.91
N ALA A 142 19.83 16.49 -0.92
CA ALA A 142 20.95 16.41 -1.86
C ALA A 142 21.81 15.14 -1.73
N ASN A 143 21.69 14.44 -0.59
CA ASN A 143 22.33 13.16 -0.30
C ASN A 143 21.59 11.96 -0.90
N VAL A 144 20.37 12.13 -1.43
CA VAL A 144 19.62 11.06 -2.08
C VAL A 144 20.12 10.87 -3.50
N SER A 145 20.82 9.76 -3.74
CA SER A 145 21.26 9.35 -5.07
C SER A 145 20.14 8.58 -5.78
N MET A 146 19.11 9.30 -6.24
CA MET A 146 18.00 8.74 -7.03
C MET A 146 17.78 9.60 -8.27
N GLU A 147 17.52 8.96 -9.41
CA GLU A 147 17.18 9.68 -10.65
C GLU A 147 15.87 10.44 -10.47
N THR A 148 15.80 11.66 -11.03
CA THR A 148 14.62 12.53 -10.90
C THR A 148 13.86 12.63 -12.20
N LEU A 149 12.53 12.66 -12.10
CA LEU A 149 11.62 12.91 -13.22
C LEU A 149 10.72 14.10 -12.91
N PRO A 150 10.48 15.00 -13.89
CA PRO A 150 9.55 16.09 -13.69
C PRO A 150 8.12 15.55 -13.59
N ALA A 151 7.33 16.08 -12.67
CA ALA A 151 5.93 15.71 -12.45
C ALA A 151 5.10 15.81 -13.74
N SER A 152 5.43 16.76 -14.62
CA SER A 152 4.81 16.96 -15.94
C SER A 152 5.08 15.84 -16.94
N SER A 153 6.03 14.94 -16.69
CA SER A 153 6.26 13.76 -17.54
C SER A 153 5.33 12.59 -17.23
N LEU A 154 4.53 12.67 -16.16
CA LEU A 154 3.67 11.58 -15.72
C LEU A 154 2.22 11.75 -16.15
N TRP A 155 1.70 10.70 -16.79
CA TRP A 155 0.30 10.54 -17.14
C TRP A 155 -0.34 9.48 -16.23
N LEU A 156 -1.16 9.92 -15.31
CA LEU A 156 -1.94 9.11 -14.37
C LEU A 156 -3.15 8.50 -15.08
N THR A 157 -3.32 7.18 -14.95
CA THR A 157 -4.39 6.44 -15.64
C THR A 157 -5.38 5.82 -14.67
N HIS A 158 -4.91 5.32 -13.53
CA HIS A 158 -5.75 4.65 -12.53
C HIS A 158 -5.32 5.03 -11.12
N VAL A 159 -6.25 4.91 -10.18
CA VAL A 159 -6.03 5.13 -8.74
C VAL A 159 -6.39 3.88 -7.96
N HIS A 160 -5.57 3.51 -6.97
CA HIS A 160 -5.84 2.35 -6.12
C HIS A 160 -7.10 2.59 -5.29
N ASP A 161 -7.94 1.57 -5.14
CA ASP A 161 -9.27 1.70 -4.55
C ASP A 161 -9.22 2.02 -3.06
N GLU A 162 -8.27 1.41 -2.34
CA GLU A 162 -8.11 1.56 -0.89
C GLU A 162 -7.02 2.56 -0.48
N VAL A 163 -6.11 2.90 -1.40
CA VAL A 163 -4.92 3.71 -1.09
C VAL A 163 -4.78 4.81 -2.15
N PRO A 164 -5.52 5.93 -2.02
CA PRO A 164 -5.63 6.95 -3.07
C PRO A 164 -4.31 7.60 -3.51
N ASP A 165 -3.24 7.48 -2.71
CA ASP A 165 -1.90 7.96 -3.03
C ASP A 165 -1.07 6.98 -3.88
N VAL A 166 -1.60 5.80 -4.18
CA VAL A 166 -0.98 4.83 -5.09
C VAL A 166 -1.74 4.84 -6.40
N LEU A 167 -1.05 5.22 -7.48
CA LEU A 167 -1.63 5.39 -8.81
C LEU A 167 -0.86 4.57 -9.83
N ILE A 168 -1.50 4.26 -10.96
CA ILE A 168 -0.82 3.76 -12.15
C ILE A 168 -0.57 4.94 -13.08
N ALA A 169 0.67 5.05 -13.53
CA ALA A 169 1.12 6.11 -14.42
C ALA A 169 1.87 5.53 -15.63
N CYS A 170 1.89 6.28 -16.71
CA CYS A 170 2.83 6.10 -17.82
C CYS A 170 3.71 7.35 -17.93
N LEU A 171 4.84 7.22 -18.62
CA LEU A 171 5.65 8.37 -19.00
C LEU A 171 5.13 8.97 -20.30
N ASP A 172 5.23 10.29 -20.47
CA ASP A 172 4.89 11.01 -21.70
C ASP A 172 5.69 10.54 -22.93
N THR A 173 6.84 9.92 -22.69
CA THR A 173 7.72 9.31 -23.69
C THR A 173 7.44 7.83 -23.95
N ASP A 174 6.69 7.15 -23.08
CA ASP A 174 6.34 5.73 -23.19
C ASP A 174 4.99 5.44 -22.50
N PHE A 175 3.93 5.42 -23.32
CA PHE A 175 2.57 5.13 -22.87
C PHE A 175 2.26 3.64 -22.75
N ASP A 176 3.11 2.77 -23.30
CA ASP A 176 2.89 1.31 -23.30
C ASP A 176 3.46 0.64 -22.03
N THR A 177 4.35 1.33 -21.33
CA THR A 177 4.92 0.85 -20.06
C THR A 177 4.25 1.50 -18.86
N PHE A 178 3.46 0.71 -18.14
CA PHE A 178 2.91 1.13 -16.86
C PHE A 178 3.97 1.18 -15.76
N LYS A 179 3.82 2.14 -14.86
CA LYS A 179 4.55 2.31 -13.61
C LYS A 179 3.56 2.54 -12.46
N VAL A 180 4.01 2.29 -11.23
CA VAL A 180 3.26 2.69 -10.03
C VAL A 180 3.82 4.02 -9.54
N PHE A 181 2.97 5.04 -9.47
CA PHE A 181 3.30 6.32 -8.84
C PHE A 181 2.78 6.32 -7.40
N LYS A 182 3.70 6.25 -6.43
CA LYS A 182 3.38 6.47 -5.01
C LYS A 182 3.53 7.95 -4.72
N ARG A 183 2.40 8.66 -4.68
CA ARG A 183 2.33 10.10 -4.42
C ARG A 183 2.73 10.39 -2.97
N CYS A 184 3.49 11.46 -2.79
CA CYS A 184 3.82 12.00 -1.47
C CYS A 184 2.53 12.48 -0.80
N ASN A 185 2.28 12.05 0.43
CA ASN A 185 1.10 12.42 1.20
C ASN A 185 1.48 13.22 2.44
N LYS A 186 0.48 13.79 3.15
CA LYS A 186 0.63 14.74 4.29
C LYS A 186 1.48 14.20 5.45
N HIS A 187 1.90 12.94 5.41
CA HIS A 187 2.70 12.34 6.45
C HIS A 187 4.16 12.78 6.38
N HIS A 188 4.71 13.15 7.55
CA HIS A 188 6.02 13.79 7.69
C HIS A 188 7.23 12.91 7.30
N TYR A 189 7.00 11.61 7.03
CA TYR A 189 8.04 10.58 6.87
C TYR A 189 8.36 10.20 5.42
N PHE A 190 7.65 10.74 4.42
CA PHE A 190 7.87 10.30 3.03
C PHE A 190 9.30 10.57 2.53
N VAL A 191 9.92 11.67 2.96
CA VAL A 191 11.34 11.94 2.66
C VAL A 191 12.24 10.90 3.31
N ASP A 192 12.02 10.60 4.59
CA ASP A 192 12.79 9.60 5.34
C ASP A 192 12.68 8.22 4.67
N GLU A 193 11.51 7.88 4.15
CA GLU A 193 11.27 6.66 3.37
C GLU A 193 12.08 6.64 2.06
N VAL A 194 12.13 7.76 1.32
CA VAL A 194 12.93 7.86 0.09
C VAL A 194 14.44 7.79 0.38
N GLU A 195 14.90 8.47 1.43
CA GLU A 195 16.30 8.39 1.89
C GLU A 195 16.68 6.96 2.27
N PHE A 196 15.79 6.28 3.01
CA PHE A 196 15.97 4.88 3.38
C PHE A 196 16.11 3.99 2.16
N PHE A 197 15.20 4.08 1.18
CA PHE A 197 15.30 3.26 -0.03
C PHE A 197 16.58 3.56 -0.82
N ALA A 198 16.93 4.83 -1.02
CA ALA A 198 18.13 5.21 -1.73
C ALA A 198 19.40 4.64 -1.07
N SER A 199 19.44 4.58 0.26
CA SER A 199 20.57 4.02 1.01
C SER A 199 20.79 2.51 0.79
N LEU A 200 19.76 1.79 0.32
CA LEU A 200 19.76 0.34 0.17
C LEU A 200 19.85 -0.13 -1.29
N THR A 201 19.50 0.72 -2.26
CA THR A 201 19.46 0.35 -3.69
C THR A 201 20.80 -0.17 -4.24
N SER A 202 21.93 0.29 -3.70
CA SER A 202 23.26 -0.16 -4.12
C SER A 202 23.73 -1.45 -3.44
N THR A 203 22.95 -2.00 -2.52
CA THR A 203 23.33 -3.20 -1.75
C THR A 203 23.13 -4.45 -2.59
N GLU A 204 24.15 -5.32 -2.62
CA GLU A 204 24.14 -6.54 -3.42
C GLU A 204 22.96 -7.45 -3.05
N GLY A 205 22.26 -7.98 -4.07
CA GLY A 205 21.12 -8.89 -3.91
C GLY A 205 19.80 -8.23 -3.50
N ALA A 206 19.77 -6.93 -3.20
CA ALA A 206 18.54 -6.27 -2.72
C ALA A 206 17.37 -6.39 -3.72
N THR A 207 17.63 -6.17 -5.01
CA THR A 207 16.63 -6.19 -6.08
C THR A 207 16.11 -7.60 -6.40
N ASP A 208 16.79 -8.65 -5.94
CA ASP A 208 16.28 -10.02 -6.05
C ASP A 208 15.14 -10.28 -5.07
N HIS A 209 15.01 -9.43 -4.06
CA HIS A 209 14.14 -9.62 -2.89
C HIS A 209 13.09 -8.52 -2.73
N LEU A 210 13.41 -7.29 -3.12
CA LEU A 210 12.65 -6.09 -2.82
C LEU A 210 12.38 -5.29 -4.10
N ILE A 211 11.24 -4.59 -4.15
CA ILE A 211 10.95 -3.62 -5.21
C ILE A 211 11.28 -2.23 -4.70
N PHE A 212 12.27 -1.60 -5.33
CA PHE A 212 12.70 -0.25 -5.00
C PHE A 212 12.02 0.81 -5.86
N PRO A 213 11.89 2.04 -5.35
CA PRO A 213 11.64 3.18 -6.21
C PRO A 213 12.77 3.36 -7.22
N THR A 214 12.39 3.57 -8.47
CA THR A 214 13.28 3.78 -9.61
C THR A 214 13.61 5.26 -9.79
N HIS A 215 12.64 6.14 -9.54
CA HIS A 215 12.78 7.58 -9.74
C HIS A 215 12.05 8.37 -8.64
N ALA A 216 12.60 9.51 -8.27
CA ALA A 216 11.91 10.55 -7.52
C ALA A 216 11.18 11.49 -8.49
N VAL A 217 9.89 11.72 -8.24
CA VAL A 217 9.10 12.66 -9.04
C VAL A 217 9.15 14.02 -8.36
N VAL A 218 9.56 15.06 -9.09
CA VAL A 218 9.73 16.41 -8.55
C VAL A 218 8.98 17.44 -9.39
N ASP A 219 8.61 18.56 -8.79
CA ASP A 219 8.05 19.70 -9.52
C ASP A 219 9.13 20.62 -10.11
N GLU A 220 8.72 21.72 -10.73
CA GLU A 220 9.62 22.76 -11.29
C GLU A 220 10.49 23.47 -10.23
N SER A 221 10.15 23.33 -8.95
CA SER A 221 10.90 23.87 -7.81
C SER A 221 11.78 22.83 -7.12
N ALA A 222 11.93 21.63 -7.72
CA ALA A 222 12.65 20.48 -7.17
C ALA A 222 12.07 19.92 -5.85
N CYS A 223 10.82 20.25 -5.54
CA CYS A 223 10.11 19.66 -4.41
C CYS A 223 9.57 18.28 -4.78
N LEU A 224 9.75 17.31 -3.88
CA LEU A 224 9.31 15.93 -4.07
C LEU A 224 7.78 15.83 -4.11
N ARG A 225 7.27 15.10 -5.11
CA ARG A 225 5.85 14.79 -5.32
C ARG A 225 5.49 13.33 -5.17
N GLY A 226 6.47 12.46 -5.21
CA GLY A 226 6.28 11.03 -5.03
C GLY A 226 7.45 10.27 -5.61
N VAL A 227 7.26 8.97 -5.77
CA VAL A 227 8.25 8.09 -6.40
C VAL A 227 7.59 7.13 -7.38
N LEU A 228 8.37 6.68 -8.37
CA LEU A 228 7.95 5.68 -9.34
C LEU A 228 8.52 4.31 -9.01
N LEU A 229 7.70 3.28 -9.08
CA LEU A 229 8.07 1.88 -8.94
C LEU A 229 7.68 1.11 -10.22
N ASP A 230 8.33 -0.03 -10.43
CA ASP A 230 7.93 -0.94 -11.49
C ASP A 230 6.52 -1.50 -11.23
N TYR A 231 5.70 -1.51 -12.29
CA TYR A 231 4.36 -2.08 -12.24
C TYR A 231 4.41 -3.57 -12.57
N HIS A 232 3.71 -4.36 -11.75
CA HIS A 232 3.53 -5.79 -11.96
C HIS A 232 2.05 -6.12 -11.99
N SER A 233 1.60 -6.71 -13.11
CA SER A 233 0.17 -6.86 -13.41
C SER A 233 -0.55 -7.86 -12.50
N ALA A 234 0.18 -8.80 -11.89
CA ALA A 234 -0.40 -9.76 -10.95
C ALA A 234 -0.70 -9.13 -9.57
N GLY A 235 -0.09 -7.98 -9.28
CA GLY A 235 -0.28 -7.27 -8.01
C GLY A 235 0.23 -8.03 -6.79
N SER A 236 -0.35 -7.70 -5.64
CA SER A 236 0.00 -8.34 -4.36
C SER A 236 -0.58 -9.75 -4.25
N LEU A 237 -0.06 -10.55 -3.34
CA LEU A 237 -0.58 -11.90 -3.07
C LEU A 237 -2.04 -11.86 -2.59
N LEU A 238 -2.41 -10.84 -1.81
CA LEU A 238 -3.80 -10.57 -1.43
C LEU A 238 -4.67 -10.37 -2.69
N HIS A 239 -4.20 -9.51 -3.58
CA HIS A 239 -4.89 -9.17 -4.81
C HIS A 239 -5.03 -10.38 -5.75
N LEU A 240 -3.95 -11.13 -5.92
CA LEU A 240 -3.89 -12.34 -6.75
C LEU A 240 -4.99 -13.30 -6.33
N TYR A 241 -5.04 -13.68 -5.05
CA TYR A 241 -6.04 -14.63 -4.57
C TYR A 241 -7.47 -14.07 -4.58
N ALA A 242 -7.66 -12.79 -4.26
CA ALA A 242 -8.96 -12.14 -4.34
C ALA A 242 -9.52 -12.11 -5.78
N SER A 243 -8.66 -12.01 -6.79
CA SER A 243 -9.07 -11.95 -8.21
C SER A 243 -9.49 -13.30 -8.78
N TYR A 244 -8.93 -14.40 -8.29
CA TYR A 244 -9.28 -15.75 -8.77
C TYR A 244 -10.39 -16.43 -7.95
N ARG A 245 -10.68 -15.94 -6.73
CA ARG A 245 -11.77 -16.46 -5.89
C ARG A 245 -12.98 -15.53 -5.94
N MET A 246 -14.05 -15.98 -6.61
CA MET A 246 -15.34 -15.27 -6.68
C MET A 246 -15.96 -14.98 -5.30
N THR A 247 -15.61 -15.77 -4.29
CA THR A 247 -16.00 -15.58 -2.89
C THR A 247 -14.75 -15.48 -2.02
N PRO A 248 -14.53 -14.35 -1.31
CA PRO A 248 -13.41 -14.24 -0.41
C PRO A 248 -13.49 -15.32 0.68
N CYS A 249 -12.39 -16.03 0.92
CA CYS A 249 -12.32 -17.05 1.96
C CYS A 249 -12.15 -16.35 3.31
N TRP A 250 -13.25 -15.89 3.90
CA TRP A 250 -13.29 -15.32 5.24
C TRP A 250 -13.29 -16.43 6.28
N ILE A 251 -12.36 -16.34 7.23
CA ILE A 251 -12.21 -17.34 8.29
C ILE A 251 -12.09 -16.68 9.65
N ASP A 252 -12.90 -17.14 10.60
CA ASP A 252 -12.70 -16.82 12.02
C ASP A 252 -11.70 -17.81 12.62
N LEU A 253 -10.55 -17.30 13.06
CA LEU A 253 -9.49 -18.08 13.68
C LEU A 253 -9.67 -18.05 15.21
N PRO A 254 -10.05 -19.18 15.83
CA PRO A 254 -10.25 -19.23 17.27
C PRO A 254 -8.93 -19.09 18.03
N ALA A 255 -8.99 -18.39 19.16
CA ALA A 255 -7.89 -18.33 20.11
C ALA A 255 -7.88 -19.60 20.99
N PHE A 256 -7.09 -20.61 20.59
CA PHE A 256 -6.80 -21.87 21.31
C PHE A 256 -8.01 -22.77 21.66
N GLY A 257 -7.89 -24.07 21.40
CA GLY A 257 -8.85 -25.09 21.84
C GLY A 257 -10.15 -25.20 21.04
N GLY A 258 -10.50 -24.19 20.24
CA GLY A 258 -11.53 -24.30 19.20
C GLY A 258 -11.01 -25.07 17.98
N ALA A 259 -11.81 -26.00 17.45
CA ALA A 259 -11.51 -26.59 16.15
C ALA A 259 -11.61 -25.49 15.08
N PRO A 260 -10.58 -25.26 14.25
CA PRO A 260 -10.68 -24.27 13.19
C PRO A 260 -11.71 -24.75 12.15
N PRO A 261 -12.41 -23.83 11.47
CA PRO A 261 -13.40 -24.22 10.46
C PRO A 261 -12.71 -24.97 9.31
N PRO A 262 -13.39 -25.96 8.70
CA PRO A 262 -12.83 -26.70 7.58
C PRO A 262 -12.66 -25.79 6.36
N LEU A 263 -11.54 -25.97 5.66
CA LEU A 263 -11.29 -25.34 4.37
C LEU A 263 -11.84 -26.25 3.26
N THR A 264 -12.92 -25.82 2.60
CA THR A 264 -13.64 -26.65 1.61
C THR A 264 -13.33 -26.30 0.16
N GLU A 265 -12.77 -25.12 -0.08
CA GLU A 265 -12.48 -24.63 -1.43
C GLU A 265 -11.24 -25.32 -2.03
N GLU A 266 -11.26 -25.50 -3.35
CA GLU A 266 -10.12 -26.05 -4.10
C GLU A 266 -8.92 -25.09 -4.08
N LEU A 267 -7.71 -25.65 -4.10
CA LEU A 267 -6.45 -24.91 -4.21
C LEU A 267 -6.16 -24.63 -5.69
N LEU A 268 -5.95 -23.37 -6.03
CA LEU A 268 -5.76 -22.92 -7.42
C LEU A 268 -4.30 -22.99 -7.86
N VAL A 269 -3.37 -22.86 -6.93
CA VAL A 269 -1.93 -22.85 -7.21
C VAL A 269 -1.33 -24.19 -6.80
N SER A 270 -0.50 -24.77 -7.67
CA SER A 270 0.19 -26.02 -7.36
C SER A 270 1.14 -25.85 -6.17
N TRP A 271 1.39 -26.96 -5.46
CA TRP A 271 2.27 -26.95 -4.31
C TRP A 271 3.69 -26.49 -4.64
N ASP A 272 4.26 -26.96 -5.75
CA ASP A 272 5.63 -26.61 -6.15
C ASP A 272 5.80 -25.10 -6.36
N VAL A 273 4.81 -24.44 -6.94
CA VAL A 273 4.81 -22.98 -7.11
C VAL A 273 4.70 -22.28 -5.75
N LYS A 274 3.83 -22.75 -4.86
CA LYS A 274 3.70 -22.19 -3.50
C LYS A 274 4.97 -22.35 -2.68
N ALA A 275 5.67 -23.48 -2.79
CA ALA A 275 6.95 -23.69 -2.12
C ALA A 275 8.04 -22.72 -2.62
N LEU A 276 8.08 -22.44 -3.93
CA LEU A 276 9.00 -21.46 -4.52
C LEU A 276 8.67 -20.02 -4.07
N TRP A 277 7.39 -19.65 -4.03
CA TRP A 277 6.94 -18.34 -3.54
C TRP A 277 7.24 -18.16 -2.05
N ALA A 278 7.00 -19.19 -1.23
CA ALA A 278 7.37 -19.21 0.17
C ALA A 278 8.88 -18.96 0.36
N ALA A 279 9.71 -19.62 -0.45
CA ALA A 279 11.16 -19.45 -0.41
C ALA A 279 11.57 -18.02 -0.78
N ASP A 280 10.98 -17.43 -1.82
CA ASP A 280 11.26 -16.04 -2.21
C ASP A 280 10.90 -15.04 -1.08
N ILE A 281 9.74 -15.20 -0.43
CA ILE A 281 9.31 -14.34 0.70
C ILE A 281 10.25 -14.49 1.90
N ALA A 282 10.59 -15.73 2.27
CA ALA A 282 11.50 -16.00 3.38
C ALA A 282 12.92 -15.48 3.10
N ALA A 283 13.41 -15.60 1.86
CA ALA A 283 14.69 -15.05 1.43
C ALA A 283 14.71 -13.52 1.56
N ALA A 284 13.64 -12.86 1.12
CA ALA A 284 13.54 -11.41 1.22
C ALA A 284 13.54 -10.91 2.68
N LEU A 285 12.82 -11.60 3.57
CA LEU A 285 12.86 -11.26 4.99
C LEU A 285 14.22 -11.56 5.62
N ALA A 286 14.87 -12.67 5.26
CA ALA A 286 16.21 -12.99 5.71
C ALA A 286 17.23 -11.94 5.26
N TRP A 287 17.09 -11.44 4.03
CA TRP A 287 17.92 -10.34 3.52
C TRP A 287 17.73 -9.07 4.37
N LEU A 288 16.49 -8.66 4.67
CA LEU A 288 16.23 -7.52 5.55
C LEU A 288 16.87 -7.70 6.94
N HIS A 289 16.68 -8.88 7.56
CA HIS A 289 17.26 -9.20 8.87
C HIS A 289 18.79 -9.21 8.86
N SER A 290 19.42 -9.64 7.76
CA SER A 290 20.89 -9.60 7.63
C SER A 290 21.48 -8.19 7.54
N HIS A 291 20.64 -7.18 7.31
CA HIS A 291 21.00 -5.76 7.29
C HIS A 291 20.43 -4.99 8.49
N ASP A 292 20.03 -5.69 9.56
CA ASP A 292 19.43 -5.12 10.78
C ASP A 292 18.15 -4.30 10.52
N ILE A 293 17.40 -4.65 9.46
CA ILE A 293 16.11 -4.04 9.13
C ILE A 293 15.00 -4.95 9.65
N PHE A 294 14.27 -4.48 10.67
CA PHE A 294 13.10 -5.18 11.22
C PHE A 294 11.85 -4.43 10.80
N TRP A 295 11.08 -5.05 9.90
CA TRP A 295 10.11 -4.33 9.08
C TRP A 295 8.79 -4.09 9.82
N GLY A 296 8.22 -5.10 10.45
CA GLY A 296 6.99 -5.03 11.25
C GLY A 296 5.67 -5.12 10.48
N ASP A 297 5.68 -5.03 9.14
CA ASP A 297 4.45 -4.99 8.34
C ASP A 297 4.38 -6.04 7.20
N LEU A 298 5.01 -7.21 7.42
CA LEU A 298 4.86 -8.33 6.49
C LEU A 298 3.41 -8.84 6.48
N SER A 299 2.78 -8.75 5.32
CA SER A 299 1.40 -9.16 5.07
C SER A 299 1.18 -9.46 3.59
N LEU A 300 0.04 -10.08 3.24
CA LEU A 300 -0.27 -10.48 1.85
C LEU A 300 -0.34 -9.28 0.88
N GLN A 301 -0.67 -8.09 1.36
CA GLN A 301 -0.71 -6.86 0.55
C GLN A 301 0.69 -6.36 0.18
N ASN A 302 1.71 -6.69 0.98
CA ASN A 302 3.07 -6.20 0.80
C ASN A 302 4.01 -7.24 0.15
N VAL A 303 3.45 -8.34 -0.39
CA VAL A 303 4.17 -9.35 -1.18
C VAL A 303 3.65 -9.29 -2.60
N LEU A 304 4.50 -8.93 -3.57
CA LEU A 304 4.13 -8.74 -4.96
C LEU A 304 4.60 -9.91 -5.85
N LEU A 305 3.73 -10.43 -6.72
CA LEU A 305 4.12 -11.36 -7.77
C LEU A 305 4.64 -10.57 -8.98
N CYS A 306 5.94 -10.68 -9.22
CA CYS A 306 6.61 -9.98 -10.31
C CYS A 306 6.45 -10.71 -11.65
N ASP A 307 6.67 -9.98 -12.75
CA ASP A 307 6.51 -10.49 -14.13
C ASP A 307 7.46 -11.66 -14.48
N ASP A 308 8.55 -11.80 -13.72
CA ASP A 308 9.51 -12.92 -13.80
C ASP A 308 9.09 -14.15 -12.97
N GLY A 309 7.92 -14.10 -12.33
CA GLY A 309 7.37 -15.17 -11.50
C GLY A 309 8.02 -15.29 -10.12
N ARG A 310 8.79 -14.28 -9.67
CA ARG A 310 9.32 -14.19 -8.32
C ARG A 310 8.37 -13.42 -7.40
N MET A 311 8.39 -13.75 -6.12
CA MET A 311 7.79 -12.89 -5.09
C MET A 311 8.83 -11.89 -4.58
N ARG A 312 8.45 -10.61 -4.46
CA ARG A 312 9.29 -9.56 -3.87
C ARG A 312 8.47 -8.72 -2.89
N LEU A 313 9.13 -8.13 -1.89
CA LEU A 313 8.47 -7.29 -0.88
C LEU A 313 8.40 -5.82 -1.32
N ILE A 314 7.35 -5.13 -0.89
CA ILE A 314 7.13 -3.68 -1.05
C ILE A 314 6.85 -3.03 0.32
N ASP A 315 6.82 -1.69 0.37
CA ASP A 315 6.51 -0.88 1.56
C ASP A 315 7.30 -1.30 2.82
N PHE A 316 8.59 -1.65 2.62
CA PHE A 316 9.48 -2.19 3.66
C PHE A 316 10.18 -1.14 4.52
N PHE A 317 9.72 0.11 4.51
CA PHE A 317 10.20 1.16 5.40
C PHE A 317 9.77 0.87 6.85
N PRO A 318 10.70 0.69 7.81
CA PRO A 318 10.34 0.39 9.19
C PRO A 318 9.56 1.53 9.83
N ASN A 319 8.27 1.32 10.08
CA ASN A 319 7.42 2.28 10.76
C ASN A 319 6.62 1.57 11.86
N PRO A 320 6.94 1.77 13.15
CA PRO A 320 6.24 1.11 14.26
C PRO A 320 4.73 1.42 14.34
N SER A 321 4.27 2.47 13.66
CA SER A 321 2.85 2.80 13.60
C SER A 321 2.10 2.08 12.47
N LYS A 322 2.81 1.44 11.54
CA LYS A 322 2.26 0.59 10.48
C LYS A 322 2.45 -0.87 10.87
N TYR A 323 1.35 -1.55 11.16
CA TYR A 323 1.32 -3.00 11.29
C TYR A 323 -0.08 -3.50 10.98
N SER A 324 -0.19 -4.75 10.51
CA SER A 324 -1.47 -5.42 10.36
C SER A 324 -1.83 -6.23 11.62
N PRO A 325 -2.91 -5.89 12.35
CA PRO A 325 -3.34 -6.64 13.53
C PRO A 325 -3.58 -8.13 13.26
N TYR A 326 -3.96 -8.48 12.03
CA TYR A 326 -4.21 -9.86 11.61
C TYR A 326 -2.95 -10.72 11.51
N PHE A 327 -1.78 -10.09 11.36
CA PHE A 327 -0.46 -10.73 11.28
C PHE A 327 0.38 -10.49 12.54
N ALA A 328 -0.07 -9.64 13.46
CA ALA A 328 0.68 -9.23 14.64
C ALA A 328 1.00 -10.42 15.57
N ALA A 329 2.23 -10.47 16.06
CA ALA A 329 2.66 -11.47 17.03
C ALA A 329 1.93 -11.30 18.38
N PRO A 330 1.72 -12.37 19.16
CA PRO A 330 0.86 -12.33 20.35
C PRO A 330 1.47 -11.56 21.53
N GLU A 331 2.77 -11.25 21.49
CA GLU A 331 3.44 -10.33 22.40
C GLU A 331 3.26 -8.84 22.02
N MET A 332 2.64 -8.53 20.87
CA MET A 332 2.23 -7.17 20.53
C MET A 332 0.97 -6.81 21.31
N THR A 333 1.10 -5.82 22.19
CA THR A 333 0.02 -5.33 23.04
C THR A 333 -0.22 -3.84 22.78
N LYS A 334 -1.34 -3.29 23.24
CA LYS A 334 -1.64 -1.86 23.10
C LYS A 334 -0.55 -0.98 23.72
N GLU A 335 0.14 -1.47 24.74
CA GLU A 335 1.21 -0.77 25.45
C GLU A 335 2.53 -0.74 24.65
N ASN A 336 2.77 -1.72 23.77
CA ASN A 336 4.05 -1.86 23.05
C ASN A 336 3.91 -1.87 21.51
N GLN A 337 2.71 -1.59 20.99
CA GLN A 337 2.41 -1.60 19.55
C GLN A 337 3.23 -0.57 18.76
N PHE A 338 3.72 0.49 19.40
CA PHE A 338 4.58 1.51 18.79
C PHE A 338 6.08 1.29 19.06
N ALA A 339 6.45 0.19 19.73
CA ALA A 339 7.85 -0.17 19.90
C ALA A 339 8.42 -0.66 18.57
N SER A 340 9.72 -0.48 18.36
CA SER A 340 10.43 -0.99 17.18
C SER A 340 10.13 -2.48 16.95
N SER A 341 10.02 -2.87 15.68
CA SER A 341 9.86 -4.28 15.33
C SER A 341 11.08 -5.08 15.76
N THR A 342 10.89 -6.39 15.92
CA THR A 342 11.94 -7.35 16.26
C THR A 342 11.98 -8.44 15.19
N PRO A 343 13.12 -9.14 15.01
CA PRO A 343 13.19 -10.28 14.09
C PRO A 343 12.10 -11.33 14.36
N ALA A 344 11.81 -11.58 15.64
CA ALA A 344 10.81 -12.56 16.04
C ALA A 344 9.37 -12.13 15.69
N ARG A 345 9.05 -10.83 15.73
CA ARG A 345 7.74 -10.30 15.27
C ARG A 345 7.57 -10.49 13.77
N ASP A 346 8.61 -10.18 13.00
CA ASP A 346 8.59 -10.39 11.55
C ASP A 346 8.47 -11.88 11.19
N VAL A 347 9.16 -12.78 11.90
CA VAL A 347 9.05 -14.23 11.68
C VAL A 347 7.65 -14.74 12.00
N PHE A 348 6.99 -14.20 13.03
CA PHE A 348 5.59 -14.55 13.29
C PHE A 348 4.70 -14.16 12.10
N ALA A 349 4.86 -12.94 11.58
CA ALA A 349 4.14 -12.48 10.40
C ALA A 349 4.49 -13.31 9.15
N LEU A 350 5.73 -13.79 9.02
CA LEU A 350 6.14 -14.75 8.00
C LEU A 350 5.36 -16.06 8.14
N GLY A 351 5.25 -16.62 9.35
CA GLY A 351 4.48 -17.84 9.60
C GLY A 351 3.00 -17.71 9.22
N MET A 352 2.38 -16.58 9.55
CA MET A 352 1.01 -16.26 9.12
C MET A 352 0.91 -16.15 7.59
N THR A 353 1.90 -15.52 6.95
CA THR A 353 1.98 -15.39 5.48
C THR A 353 2.16 -16.74 4.80
N LEU A 354 3.01 -17.63 5.34
CA LEU A 354 3.24 -18.98 4.83
C LEU A 354 1.96 -19.83 4.87
N TRP A 355 1.22 -19.77 5.98
CA TRP A 355 -0.08 -20.43 6.09
C TRP A 355 -1.07 -19.88 5.07
N ALA A 356 -1.23 -18.56 5.01
CA ALA A 356 -2.17 -17.92 4.10
C ALA A 356 -1.83 -18.19 2.62
N LEU A 357 -0.55 -18.28 2.28
CA LEU A 357 -0.05 -18.71 0.98
C LEU A 357 -0.40 -20.18 0.69
N ALA A 358 -0.08 -21.10 1.61
CA ALA A 358 -0.32 -22.53 1.44
C ALA A 358 -1.81 -22.83 1.24
N GLU A 359 -2.63 -22.19 2.07
CA GLU A 359 -4.07 -22.39 2.16
C GLU A 359 -4.87 -21.35 1.35
N GLU A 360 -4.23 -20.47 0.60
CA GLU A 360 -4.88 -19.47 -0.26
C GLU A 360 -6.02 -18.69 0.45
N VAL A 361 -5.80 -18.40 1.75
CA VAL A 361 -6.73 -17.65 2.59
C VAL A 361 -6.32 -16.18 2.53
N THR A 362 -7.27 -15.29 2.24
CA THR A 362 -6.99 -13.86 2.07
C THR A 362 -7.48 -13.00 3.22
N LEU A 363 -8.53 -13.43 3.91
CA LEU A 363 -9.19 -12.62 4.93
C LEU A 363 -9.50 -13.49 6.15
N TRP A 364 -9.10 -13.02 7.32
CA TRP A 364 -9.41 -13.71 8.56
C TRP A 364 -9.61 -12.72 9.70
N LYS A 365 -10.34 -13.17 10.71
CA LYS A 365 -10.42 -12.50 12.00
C LYS A 365 -9.78 -13.38 13.05
N ARG A 366 -9.17 -12.75 14.05
CA ARG A 366 -8.66 -13.42 15.23
C ARG A 366 -9.56 -13.06 16.39
N ASP A 367 -10.03 -14.07 17.11
CA ASP A 367 -10.70 -13.82 18.39
C ASP A 367 -9.75 -13.03 19.31
N GLU A 368 -10.31 -12.10 20.09
CA GLU A 368 -9.60 -11.45 21.19
C GLU A 368 -9.36 -12.48 22.31
N GLY A 369 -8.38 -13.35 22.07
CA GLY A 369 -7.91 -14.32 23.06
C GLY A 369 -7.01 -13.68 24.12
N PRO A 370 -6.62 -14.45 25.15
CA PRO A 370 -5.60 -14.01 26.08
C PRO A 370 -4.32 -13.58 25.31
N PRO A 371 -3.60 -12.56 25.79
CA PRO A 371 -2.29 -12.22 25.23
C PRO A 371 -1.40 -13.47 25.26
N TYR A 372 -0.46 -13.58 24.32
CA TYR A 372 0.46 -14.73 24.20
C TYR A 372 -0.16 -16.04 23.66
N VAL A 373 -1.36 -16.01 23.08
CA VAL A 373 -1.95 -17.20 22.45
C VAL A 373 -1.67 -17.25 20.95
N ARG A 374 -1.10 -18.37 20.52
CA ARG A 374 -0.94 -18.72 19.11
C ARG A 374 -2.29 -19.09 18.47
N PRO A 375 -2.61 -18.62 17.24
CA PRO A 375 -3.84 -18.96 16.55
C PRO A 375 -3.91 -20.46 16.17
N ALA A 376 -5.11 -21.03 16.18
CA ALA A 376 -5.37 -22.37 15.66
C ALA A 376 -5.64 -22.29 14.15
N LEU A 377 -4.60 -22.52 13.34
CA LEU A 377 -4.69 -22.43 11.88
C LEU A 377 -5.27 -23.72 11.28
N PRO A 378 -6.30 -23.65 10.40
CA PRO A 378 -6.75 -24.80 9.63
C PRO A 378 -5.75 -25.15 8.51
N TRP A 379 -5.62 -26.44 8.21
CA TRP A 379 -4.79 -26.96 7.13
C TRP A 379 -5.56 -28.01 6.32
N ARG A 380 -5.32 -28.06 5.00
CA ARG A 380 -5.80 -29.15 4.12
C ARG A 380 -4.72 -30.22 4.00
N GLU A 381 -4.49 -30.74 2.79
CA GLU A 381 -3.47 -31.73 2.46
C GLU A 381 -2.07 -31.10 2.30
N THR A 382 -1.80 -30.02 3.03
CA THR A 382 -0.50 -29.34 3.03
C THR A 382 0.57 -30.27 3.62
N PRO A 383 1.75 -30.42 2.99
CA PRO A 383 2.82 -31.26 3.50
C PRO A 383 3.19 -30.97 4.94
N GLN A 384 3.28 -32.02 5.74
CA GLN A 384 3.46 -31.93 7.19
C GLN A 384 4.70 -31.12 7.60
N TRP A 385 5.81 -31.23 6.86
CA TRP A 385 7.03 -30.46 7.12
C TRP A 385 6.80 -28.94 7.01
N PHE A 386 5.93 -28.50 6.10
CA PHE A 386 5.61 -27.09 5.91
C PHE A 386 4.66 -26.60 7.00
N VAL A 387 3.68 -27.43 7.39
CA VAL A 387 2.81 -27.18 8.54
C VAL A 387 3.64 -26.95 9.79
N GLU A 388 4.62 -27.83 10.06
CA GLU A 388 5.55 -27.73 11.19
C GLU A 388 6.41 -26.46 11.13
N LEU A 389 6.92 -26.12 9.94
CA LEU A 389 7.70 -24.91 9.73
C LEU A 389 6.89 -23.64 10.04
N ALA A 390 5.71 -23.50 9.44
CA ALA A 390 4.81 -22.37 9.69
C ALA A 390 4.42 -22.31 11.17
N HIS A 391 4.16 -23.47 11.79
CA HIS A 391 3.84 -23.58 13.20
C HIS A 391 4.98 -23.16 14.13
N GLY A 392 6.23 -23.45 13.79
CA GLY A 392 7.41 -22.94 14.50
C GLY A 392 7.54 -21.42 14.38
N CYS A 393 7.25 -20.85 13.21
CA CYS A 393 7.27 -19.41 13.00
C CYS A 393 6.24 -18.67 13.87
N ILE A 394 5.03 -19.23 14.04
CA ILE A 394 3.97 -18.63 14.85
C ILE A 394 3.99 -19.06 16.32
N ALA A 395 5.10 -19.57 16.85
CA ALA A 395 5.19 -19.94 18.26
C ALA A 395 4.84 -18.75 19.18
N ALA A 396 4.14 -19.03 20.29
CA ALA A 396 3.74 -18.00 21.26
C ALA A 396 4.95 -17.26 21.82
N GLU A 397 5.98 -18.01 22.24
CA GLU A 397 7.22 -17.49 22.79
C GLU A 397 8.17 -17.03 21.67
N PRO A 398 8.54 -15.73 21.60
CA PRO A 398 9.36 -15.17 20.52
C PRO A 398 10.71 -15.86 20.31
N GLU A 399 11.37 -16.25 21.40
CA GLU A 399 12.70 -16.90 21.40
C GLU A 399 12.70 -18.32 20.85
N THR A 400 11.53 -18.95 20.72
CA THR A 400 11.39 -20.30 20.17
C THR A 400 11.22 -20.31 18.65
N ARG A 401 10.97 -19.14 18.05
CA ARG A 401 10.78 -19.00 16.60
C ARG A 401 12.12 -19.17 15.88
N PRO A 402 12.14 -19.82 14.69
CA PRO A 402 13.35 -19.90 13.87
C PRO A 402 13.77 -18.51 13.37
N SER A 403 15.01 -18.36 12.89
CA SER A 403 15.38 -17.15 12.14
C SER A 403 14.77 -17.20 10.73
N ALA A 404 14.56 -16.03 10.10
CA ALA A 404 14.10 -15.97 8.70
C ALA A 404 15.03 -16.76 7.75
N GLN A 405 16.35 -16.72 8.01
CA GLN A 405 17.34 -17.50 7.28
C GLN A 405 17.12 -19.02 7.44
N SER A 406 16.85 -19.49 8.66
CA SER A 406 16.57 -20.91 8.92
C SER A 406 15.28 -21.37 8.24
N VAL A 407 14.27 -20.50 8.17
CA VAL A 407 13.02 -20.76 7.43
C VAL A 407 13.30 -20.89 5.93
N TYR A 408 14.05 -19.96 5.36
CA TYR A 408 14.46 -20.00 3.95
C TYR A 408 15.24 -21.28 3.61
N GLU A 409 16.23 -21.64 4.42
CA GLU A 409 17.04 -22.85 4.24
C GLU A 409 16.20 -24.13 4.27
N THR A 410 15.21 -24.19 5.18
CA THR A 410 14.27 -25.31 5.25
C THR A 410 13.44 -25.40 3.96
N LEU A 411 12.90 -24.28 3.48
CA LEU A 411 12.08 -24.23 2.26
C LEU A 411 12.86 -24.69 1.03
N ILE A 412 14.08 -24.20 0.82
CA ILE A 412 14.89 -24.60 -0.34
C ILE A 412 15.34 -26.07 -0.27
N SER A 413 15.58 -26.59 0.94
CA SER A 413 15.97 -27.99 1.11
C SER A 413 14.86 -28.93 0.65
N HIS A 414 13.60 -28.59 0.90
CA HIS A 414 12.44 -29.37 0.45
C HIS A 414 12.05 -29.07 -1.00
N ALA A 415 12.20 -27.85 -1.48
CA ALA A 415 11.94 -27.51 -2.88
C ALA A 415 12.92 -28.20 -3.85
N ALA A 416 14.17 -28.42 -3.44
CA ALA A 416 15.18 -29.13 -4.23
C ALA A 416 15.04 -30.67 -4.19
N LEU A 417 14.23 -31.22 -3.29
CA LEU A 417 14.00 -32.67 -3.14
C LEU A 417 12.74 -33.17 -3.88
N SER A 418 11.95 -32.28 -4.48
CA SER A 418 10.76 -32.61 -5.27
C SER A 418 11.04 -32.91 -6.75
N GLU A 419 12.32 -32.95 -7.16
CA GLU A 419 12.80 -33.47 -8.46
C GLU A 419 13.25 -34.93 -8.33
#